data_AF-G8XA42-F1
#
_entry.id   AF-G8XA42-F1
#
_cell.length_a   1.000
_cell.length_b   1.000
_cell.length_c   1.000
_cell.angle_alpha   90.00
_cell.angle_beta   90.00
_cell.angle_gamma   90.00
#
_symmetry.space_group_name_H-M   'P 1'
#
loop_
_entity.id
_entity.type
_entity.pdbx_description
1 polymer ?
#
loop_
_entity_poly.entity_id
_entity_poly.type
_entity_poly.pdbx_seq_one_letter_code
_entity_poly.pdbx_strand_id
1 'polypeptide(L)'
;MKKIIILLIFILNQTTFGQGREEKIEKIKALRVAFISDRLNLTPEEAQKFWPIFNQFDDKHFELQKQKKKLIHQLNTEEINSLSDKEIQNLMDQEEKTENEIRQNKQALVKNLQGIITNQKIIQLKQIEIEFKQKLLNQIKEKKQRKFEK
;
A
#
# COMPACT_ATOMS: atom_id res chain seq x y z
N MET A 1 -23.77 -42.57 1.71
CA MET A 1 -23.58 -41.40 2.60
C MET A 1 -22.10 -41.04 2.82
N LYS A 2 -21.20 -41.97 3.19
CA LYS A 2 -19.75 -41.67 3.33
C LYS A 2 -19.08 -41.10 2.06
N LYS A 3 -19.49 -41.56 0.87
CA LYS A 3 -18.96 -41.06 -0.43
C LYS A 3 -19.39 -39.61 -0.74
N ILE A 4 -20.54 -39.17 -0.24
CA ILE A 4 -21.04 -37.79 -0.42
C ILE A 4 -20.27 -36.83 0.51
N ILE A 5 -19.96 -37.26 1.73
CA ILE A 5 -19.13 -36.49 2.68
C ILE A 5 -17.71 -36.30 2.15
N ILE A 6 -17.13 -37.32 1.51
CA ILE A 6 -15.79 -37.22 0.89
C ILE A 6 -15.80 -36.26 -0.31
N LEU A 7 -16.88 -36.24 -1.09
CA LEU A 7 -17.03 -35.31 -2.22
C LEU A 7 -17.17 -33.84 -1.77
N LEU A 8 -17.84 -33.59 -0.64
CA LEU A 8 -18.02 -32.25 -0.05
C LEU A 8 -16.71 -31.68 0.52
N ILE A 9 -15.82 -32.52 1.05
CA ILE A 9 -14.50 -32.09 1.56
C ILE A 9 -13.54 -31.73 0.42
N PHE A 10 -13.69 -32.35 -0.75
CA PHE A 10 -12.84 -32.07 -1.91
C PHE A 10 -13.16 -30.72 -2.58
N ILE A 11 -14.40 -30.23 -2.45
CA ILE A 11 -14.84 -28.95 -3.03
C ILE A 11 -14.37 -27.74 -2.19
N LEU A 12 -14.11 -27.91 -0.89
CA LEU A 12 -13.59 -26.82 -0.03
C LEU A 12 -12.12 -26.47 -0.27
N ASN A 13 -11.37 -27.25 -1.06
CA ASN A 13 -9.94 -27.02 -1.29
C ASN A 13 -9.62 -26.23 -2.57
N GLN A 14 -10.63 -25.75 -3.31
CA GLN A 14 -10.45 -25.16 -4.65
C GLN A 14 -10.24 -23.63 -4.68
N THR A 15 -9.96 -22.95 -3.56
CA THR A 15 -9.82 -21.48 -3.52
C THR A 15 -8.38 -20.95 -3.39
N THR A 16 -7.36 -21.75 -3.70
CA THR A 16 -5.95 -21.36 -3.47
C THR A 16 -5.27 -20.65 -4.65
N PHE A 17 -5.93 -20.47 -5.80
CA PHE A 17 -5.37 -19.74 -6.95
C PHE A 17 -5.64 -18.22 -6.83
N GLY A 18 -4.84 -17.54 -6.00
CA GLY A 18 -4.86 -16.07 -5.88
C GLY A 18 -4.18 -15.51 -4.62
N GLN A 19 -4.03 -16.35 -3.58
CA GLN A 19 -3.66 -15.93 -2.22
C GLN A 19 -2.24 -15.36 -2.09
N GLY A 20 -1.30 -15.78 -2.95
CA GLY A 20 0.12 -15.45 -2.77
C GLY A 20 0.49 -13.96 -2.94
N ARG A 21 -0.38 -13.14 -3.54
CA ARG A 21 -0.14 -11.68 -3.66
C ARG A 21 -0.71 -10.93 -2.45
N GLU A 22 -1.93 -11.26 -2.06
CA GLU A 22 -2.61 -10.66 -0.91
C GLU A 22 -1.87 -10.99 0.38
N GLU A 23 -1.46 -12.24 0.57
CA GLU A 23 -0.66 -12.67 1.73
C GLU A 23 0.66 -11.88 1.85
N LYS A 24 1.30 -11.56 0.72
CA LYS A 24 2.52 -10.71 0.72
C LYS A 24 2.21 -9.27 1.12
N ILE A 25 1.08 -8.73 0.65
CA ILE A 25 0.65 -7.37 1.01
C ILE A 25 0.36 -7.30 2.51
N GLU A 26 -0.36 -8.27 3.05
CA GLU A 26 -0.64 -8.35 4.49
C GLU A 26 0.62 -8.48 5.33
N LYS A 27 1.58 -9.32 4.91
CA LYS A 27 2.90 -9.40 5.55
C LYS A 27 3.63 -8.06 5.57
N ILE A 28 3.60 -7.31 4.46
CA ILE A 28 4.21 -5.97 4.39
C ILE A 28 3.48 -4.99 5.31
N LYS A 29 2.14 -5.02 5.36
CA LYS A 29 1.34 -4.20 6.28
C LYS A 29 1.68 -4.50 7.73
N ALA A 30 1.75 -5.77 8.12
CA ALA A 30 2.11 -6.18 9.48
C ALA A 30 3.53 -5.72 9.86
N LEU A 31 4.51 -5.89 8.96
CA LEU A 31 5.87 -5.39 9.18
C LEU A 31 5.92 -3.86 9.34
N ARG A 32 5.10 -3.13 8.59
CA ARG A 32 5.01 -1.68 8.70
C ARG A 32 4.40 -1.24 10.03
N VAL A 33 3.33 -1.91 10.47
CA VAL A 33 2.70 -1.66 11.77
C VAL A 33 3.74 -1.84 12.88
N ALA A 34 4.44 -2.97 12.91
CA ALA A 34 5.50 -3.21 13.88
C ALA A 34 6.60 -2.13 13.81
N PHE A 35 7.07 -1.80 12.60
CA PHE A 35 8.13 -0.80 12.42
C PHE A 35 7.74 0.61 12.91
N ILE A 36 6.48 0.99 12.75
CA ILE A 36 5.95 2.26 13.26
C ILE A 36 5.78 2.20 14.78
N SER A 37 5.18 1.14 15.31
CA SER A 37 5.00 0.94 16.76
C SER A 37 6.32 1.05 17.52
N ASP A 38 7.37 0.40 17.00
CA ASP A 38 8.68 0.33 17.65
C ASP A 38 9.43 1.67 17.66
N ARG A 39 9.11 2.59 16.75
CA ARG A 39 9.90 3.82 16.51
C ARG A 39 9.18 5.11 16.88
N LEU A 40 7.85 5.13 16.74
CA LEU A 40 7.07 6.34 16.96
C LEU A 40 6.80 6.59 18.45
N ASN A 41 7.00 5.59 19.31
CA ASN A 41 6.88 5.66 20.77
C ASN A 41 5.54 6.30 21.21
N LEU A 42 4.44 5.72 20.74
CA LEU A 42 3.10 6.14 21.11
C LEU A 42 2.75 5.65 22.53
N THR A 43 2.10 6.50 23.33
CA THR A 43 1.45 6.02 24.57
C THR A 43 0.23 5.15 24.21
N PRO A 44 -0.28 4.32 25.13
CA PRO A 44 -1.50 3.55 24.89
C PRO A 44 -2.69 4.41 24.42
N GLU A 45 -2.87 5.59 25.02
CA GLU A 45 -3.95 6.53 24.70
C GLU A 45 -3.77 7.16 23.32
N GLU A 46 -2.53 7.53 22.96
CA GLU A 46 -2.20 8.02 21.62
C GLU A 46 -2.43 6.92 20.58
N ALA A 47 -1.95 5.70 20.84
CA ALA A 47 -2.05 4.56 19.93
C ALA A 47 -3.50 4.20 19.61
N GLN A 48 -4.37 4.21 20.62
CA GLN A 48 -5.80 3.92 20.46
C GLN A 48 -6.48 4.88 19.46
N LYS A 49 -6.04 6.14 19.43
CA LYS A 49 -6.58 7.17 18.52
C LYS A 49 -5.83 7.23 17.18
N PHE A 50 -4.53 6.94 17.19
CA PHE A 50 -3.64 6.98 16.03
C PHE A 50 -3.99 5.92 14.99
N TRP A 51 -4.11 4.65 15.40
CA TRP A 51 -4.23 3.51 14.47
C TRP A 51 -5.45 3.59 13.56
N PRO A 52 -6.66 3.94 14.02
CA PRO A 52 -7.81 4.11 13.13
C PRO A 52 -7.57 5.13 12.02
N ILE A 53 -6.95 6.26 12.35
CA ILE A 53 -6.66 7.34 11.39
C ILE A 53 -5.57 6.90 10.40
N PHE A 54 -4.52 6.27 10.91
CA PHE A 54 -3.42 5.80 10.07
C PHE A 54 -3.88 4.69 9.11
N ASN A 55 -4.69 3.74 9.57
CA ASN A 55 -5.22 2.66 8.76
C ASN A 55 -6.12 3.19 7.63
N GLN A 56 -7.02 4.12 7.94
CA GLN A 56 -7.86 4.77 6.92
C GLN A 56 -7.02 5.50 5.87
N PHE A 57 -6.01 6.26 6.31
CA PHE A 57 -5.05 6.89 5.40
C PHE A 57 -4.36 5.84 4.53
N ASP A 58 -3.89 4.75 5.13
CA ASP A 58 -3.05 3.77 4.46
C ASP A 58 -3.82 2.99 3.39
N ASP A 59 -5.04 2.56 3.70
CA ASP A 59 -5.89 1.86 2.74
C ASP A 59 -6.23 2.75 1.54
N LYS A 60 -6.60 4.01 1.79
CA LYS A 60 -6.81 4.98 0.71
C LYS A 60 -5.51 5.24 -0.07
N HIS A 61 -4.38 5.36 0.62
CA HIS A 61 -3.09 5.60 -0.02
C HIS A 61 -2.69 4.41 -0.91
N PHE A 62 -2.93 3.19 -0.46
CA PHE A 62 -2.65 1.97 -1.21
C PHE A 62 -3.43 1.92 -2.52
N GLU A 63 -4.75 2.17 -2.50
CA GLU A 63 -5.55 2.16 -3.72
C GLU A 63 -5.15 3.29 -4.68
N LEU A 64 -4.85 4.49 -4.17
CA LEU A 64 -4.34 5.59 -5.00
C LEU A 64 -2.98 5.26 -5.65
N GLN A 65 -2.07 4.60 -4.92
CA GLN A 65 -0.78 4.19 -5.49
C GLN A 65 -0.94 3.09 -6.55
N LYS A 66 -1.92 2.20 -6.36
CA LYS A 66 -2.28 1.18 -7.35
C LYS A 66 -2.87 1.80 -8.61
N GLN A 67 -3.74 2.80 -8.48
CA GLN A 67 -4.25 3.58 -9.61
C GLN A 67 -3.12 4.31 -10.34
N LYS A 68 -2.27 5.05 -9.60
CA LYS A 68 -1.09 5.73 -10.17
C LYS A 68 -0.19 4.75 -10.93
N LYS A 69 0.06 3.56 -10.37
CA LYS A 69 0.88 2.53 -11.04
C LYS A 69 0.24 2.03 -12.33
N LYS A 70 -1.08 1.85 -12.36
CA LYS A 70 -1.80 1.46 -13.59
C LYS A 70 -1.68 2.55 -14.65
N LEU A 71 -1.87 3.81 -14.28
CA LEU A 71 -1.77 4.93 -15.20
C LEU A 71 -0.35 5.06 -15.78
N ILE A 72 0.68 4.99 -14.94
CA ILE A 72 2.08 4.98 -15.39
C ILE A 72 2.34 3.80 -16.33
N HIS A 73 1.74 2.64 -16.07
CA HIS A 73 1.89 1.50 -16.97
C HIS A 73 1.28 1.80 -18.34
N GLN A 74 0.04 2.31 -18.39
CA GLN A 74 -0.62 2.71 -19.64
C GLN A 74 0.21 3.71 -20.42
N LEU A 75 0.70 4.77 -19.77
CA LEU A 75 1.58 5.78 -20.37
C LEU A 75 2.88 5.21 -20.94
N ASN A 76 3.39 4.11 -20.41
CA ASN A 76 4.62 3.48 -20.88
C ASN A 76 4.39 2.38 -21.94
N THR A 77 3.16 1.85 -22.05
CA THR A 77 2.85 0.72 -22.95
C THR A 77 1.99 1.09 -24.13
N GLU A 78 1.21 2.17 -24.05
CA GLU A 78 0.41 2.65 -25.17
C GLU A 78 1.30 3.41 -26.15
N GLU A 79 1.08 3.21 -27.45
CA GLU A 79 1.73 4.01 -28.47
C GLU A 79 1.09 5.41 -28.40
N ILE A 80 1.65 6.31 -27.60
CA ILE A 80 1.07 7.64 -27.34
C ILE A 80 0.72 8.37 -28.65
N ASN A 81 1.52 8.16 -29.70
CA ASN A 81 1.32 8.72 -31.04
C ASN A 81 0.07 8.20 -31.78
N SER A 82 -0.54 7.12 -31.28
CA SER A 82 -1.76 6.52 -31.85
C SER A 82 -3.05 6.99 -31.16
N LEU A 83 -2.92 7.69 -30.02
CA LEU A 83 -4.05 8.22 -29.28
C LEU A 83 -4.59 9.51 -29.91
N SER A 84 -5.89 9.71 -29.81
CA SER A 84 -6.52 10.99 -30.13
C SER A 84 -6.22 12.04 -29.07
N ASP A 85 -6.30 13.32 -29.44
CA ASP A 85 -6.14 14.45 -28.50
C ASP A 85 -7.07 14.33 -27.28
N LYS A 86 -8.28 13.79 -27.48
CA LYS A 86 -9.25 13.57 -26.41
C LYS A 86 -8.80 12.48 -25.42
N GLU A 87 -8.19 11.41 -25.92
CA GLU A 87 -7.67 10.33 -25.06
C GLU A 87 -6.45 10.80 -24.27
N ILE A 88 -5.57 11.56 -24.92
CA ILE A 88 -4.41 12.20 -24.27
C ILE A 88 -4.88 13.15 -23.17
N GLN A 89 -5.87 14.00 -23.44
CA GLN A 89 -6.44 14.90 -22.43
C GLN A 89 -7.00 14.13 -21.23
N ASN A 90 -7.77 13.07 -21.47
CA ASN A 90 -8.33 12.26 -20.39
C ASN A 90 -7.24 11.56 -19.56
N LEU A 91 -6.14 11.11 -20.17
CA LEU A 91 -5.01 10.54 -19.44
C LEU A 91 -4.32 11.58 -18.54
N MET A 92 -4.10 12.80 -19.05
CA MET A 92 -3.56 13.91 -18.26
C MET A 92 -4.47 14.29 -17.09
N ASP A 93 -5.78 14.41 -17.33
CA ASP A 93 -6.75 14.74 -16.29
C ASP A 93 -6.78 13.66 -15.19
N GLN A 94 -6.68 12.37 -15.57
CA GLN A 94 -6.62 11.26 -14.62
C GLN A 94 -5.33 11.26 -13.81
N GLU A 95 -4.20 11.61 -14.43
CA GLU A 95 -2.92 11.76 -13.74
C GLU A 95 -3.02 12.85 -12.68
N GLU A 96 -3.40 14.06 -13.09
CA GLU A 96 -3.49 15.21 -12.22
C GLU A 96 -4.45 14.95 -11.05
N LYS A 97 -5.62 14.37 -11.34
CA LYS A 97 -6.59 13.99 -10.31
C LYS A 97 -5.97 13.03 -9.30
N THR A 98 -5.31 11.97 -9.76
CA THR A 98 -4.70 10.97 -8.88
C THR A 98 -3.60 11.59 -8.01
N GLU A 99 -2.78 12.47 -8.56
CA GLU A 99 -1.73 13.18 -7.81
C GLU A 99 -2.32 14.08 -6.72
N ASN A 100 -3.37 14.81 -7.07
CA ASN A 100 -4.09 15.68 -6.15
C ASN A 100 -4.74 14.89 -5.01
N GLU A 101 -5.40 13.77 -5.30
CA GLU A 101 -5.98 12.90 -4.28
C GLU A 101 -4.92 12.31 -3.34
N ILE A 102 -3.75 11.93 -3.86
CA ILE A 102 -2.60 11.49 -3.04
C ILE A 102 -2.14 12.61 -2.11
N ARG A 103 -2.02 13.83 -2.62
CA ARG A 103 -1.59 15.01 -1.84
C ARG A 103 -2.59 15.32 -0.74
N GLN A 104 -3.88 15.36 -1.07
CA GLN A 104 -4.97 15.58 -0.14
C GLN A 104 -5.03 14.51 0.95
N ASN A 105 -4.84 13.23 0.59
CA ASN A 105 -4.81 12.14 1.58
C ASN A 105 -3.66 12.31 2.59
N LYS A 106 -2.48 12.73 2.13
CA LYS A 106 -1.33 13.03 3.01
C LYS A 106 -1.58 14.24 3.91
N GLN A 107 -2.24 15.28 3.39
CA GLN A 107 -2.61 16.46 4.18
C GLN A 107 -3.67 16.10 5.24
N ALA A 108 -4.66 15.29 4.88
CA ALA A 108 -5.70 14.81 5.79
C ALA A 108 -5.09 14.01 6.94
N LEU A 109 -4.12 13.12 6.68
CA LEU A 109 -3.40 12.40 7.74
C LEU A 109 -2.77 13.37 8.75
N VAL A 110 -2.03 14.38 8.27
CA VAL A 110 -1.37 15.35 9.14
C VAL A 110 -2.40 16.11 9.98
N LYS A 111 -3.46 16.63 9.33
CA LYS A 111 -4.52 17.39 10.01
C LYS A 111 -5.22 16.54 11.06
N ASN A 112 -5.52 15.29 10.75
CA ASN A 112 -6.26 14.41 11.66
C ASN A 112 -5.40 13.93 12.85
N LEU A 113 -4.07 13.89 12.70
CA LEU A 113 -3.15 13.52 13.77
C LEU A 113 -2.75 14.71 14.66
N GLN A 114 -2.93 15.95 14.20
CA GLN A 114 -2.69 17.14 15.02
C GLN A 114 -3.56 17.13 16.28
N GLY A 115 -2.93 17.33 17.44
CA GLY A 115 -3.62 17.29 18.73
C GLY A 115 -3.88 15.87 19.27
N ILE A 116 -3.67 14.82 18.47
CA ILE A 116 -3.65 13.43 18.94
C ILE A 116 -2.23 13.03 19.34
N ILE A 117 -1.26 13.38 18.49
CA ILE A 117 0.16 13.23 18.74
C ILE A 117 0.86 14.56 18.51
N THR A 118 2.08 14.71 19.05
CA THR A 118 2.86 15.94 18.89
C THR A 118 3.27 16.17 17.43
N ASN A 119 3.46 17.44 17.05
CA ASN A 119 3.97 17.78 15.71
C ASN A 119 5.33 17.10 15.41
N GLN A 120 6.18 16.93 16.43
CA GLN A 120 7.44 16.21 16.33
C GLN A 120 7.20 14.74 15.92
N LYS A 121 6.27 14.04 16.58
CA LYS A 121 5.89 12.66 16.21
C LYS A 121 5.31 12.59 14.80
N ILE A 122 4.52 13.57 14.36
CA ILE A 122 3.99 13.61 12.97
C ILE A 122 5.11 13.70 11.94
N ILE A 123 6.15 14.51 12.18
CA ILE A 123 7.31 14.58 11.29
C ILE A 123 8.15 13.30 11.35
N GLN A 124 8.35 12.73 12.55
CA GLN A 124 9.03 11.45 12.72
C GLN A 124 8.31 10.32 11.99
N LEU A 125 6.97 10.27 12.00
CA LEU A 125 6.20 9.31 11.23
C LEU A 125 6.58 9.34 9.75
N LYS A 126 6.72 10.54 9.15
CA LYS A 126 7.12 10.67 7.74
C LYS A 126 8.52 10.10 7.50
N GLN A 127 9.46 10.33 8.42
CA GLN A 127 10.81 9.79 8.34
C GLN A 127 10.80 8.26 8.43
N ILE A 128 10.09 7.71 9.42
CA ILE A 128 9.91 6.28 9.64
C ILE A 128 9.32 5.60 8.39
N GLU A 129 8.33 6.21 7.73
CA GLU A 129 7.75 5.66 6.49
C GLU A 129 8.75 5.63 5.33
N ILE A 130 9.61 6.64 5.19
CA ILE A 130 10.67 6.67 4.17
C ILE A 130 11.69 5.57 4.45
N GLU A 131 12.15 5.47 5.71
CA GLU A 131 13.09 4.44 6.15
C GLU A 131 12.54 3.03 5.92
N PHE A 132 11.27 2.79 6.26
CA PHE A 132 10.60 1.51 6.03
C PHE A 132 10.61 1.14 4.55
N LYS A 133 10.24 2.07 3.67
CA LYS A 133 10.24 1.86 2.21
C LYS A 133 11.64 1.55 1.70
N GLN A 134 12.66 2.28 2.15
CA GLN A 134 14.03 2.04 1.74
C GLN A 134 14.54 0.67 2.21
N LYS A 135 14.26 0.30 3.46
CA LYS A 135 14.61 -1.01 4.02
C LYS A 135 13.92 -2.14 3.26
N LEU A 136 12.63 -2.00 2.95
CA LEU A 136 11.87 -2.98 2.17
C LEU A 136 12.45 -3.14 0.76
N LEU A 137 12.81 -2.04 0.08
CA LEU A 137 13.42 -2.09 -1.24
C LEU A 137 14.78 -2.79 -1.23
N ASN A 138 15.63 -2.50 -0.23
CA ASN A 138 16.93 -3.16 -0.09
C ASN A 138 16.77 -4.67 0.13
N GLN A 139 15.86 -5.08 1.02
CA GLN A 139 15.56 -6.50 1.25
C GLN A 139 15.06 -7.22 -0.01
N ILE A 140 14.24 -6.56 -0.83
CA ILE A 140 13.77 -7.11 -2.11
C ILE A 140 14.95 -7.27 -3.09
N LYS A 141 15.85 -6.28 -3.19
CA LYS A 141 17.03 -6.33 -4.06
C LYS A 141 18.00 -7.45 -3.66
N GLU A 142 18.33 -7.55 -2.37
CA GLU A 142 19.21 -8.62 -1.87
C GLU A 142 18.62 -10.02 -2.09
N LYS A 143 17.31 -10.18 -1.87
CA LYS A 143 16.63 -11.46 -2.12
C LYS A 143 16.65 -11.84 -3.61
N LYS A 144 16.63 -10.84 -4.50
CA LYS A 144 16.78 -11.04 -5.95
C LYS A 144 18.22 -11.47 -6.29
N GLN A 145 19.24 -10.83 -5.74
CA GLN A 145 20.66 -11.21 -5.95
C GLN A 145 20.96 -12.64 -5.49
N ARG A 146 20.58 -13.00 -4.26
CA ARG A 146 20.79 -14.36 -3.71
C ARG A 146 20.10 -15.48 -4.51
N LYS A 147 19.12 -15.15 -5.36
CA LYS A 147 18.47 -16.12 -6.26
C LYS A 147 19.21 -16.31 -7.57
N PHE A 148 20.05 -15.37 -7.99
CA PHE A 148 20.86 -15.48 -9.22
C PHE A 148 22.22 -16.13 -8.96
N GLU A 149 22.69 -16.14 -7.71
CA GLU A 149 23.95 -16.78 -7.29
C GLU A 149 23.79 -18.29 -6.97
N LYS A 150 22.56 -18.82 -7.00
CA LYS A 150 22.24 -20.24 -6.79
C LYS A 150 21.78 -20.86 -8.11
#